data_AF-A0A524EGB3-F1
#
_entry.id   AF-A0A524EGB3-F1
#
_cell.length_a   1.000
_cell.length_b   1.000
_cell.length_c   1.000
_cell.angle_alpha   90.00
_cell.angle_beta   90.00
_cell.angle_gamma   90.00
#
_symmetry.space_group_name_H-M   'P 1'
#
loop_
_entity.id
_entity.type
_entity.pdbx_description
1 polymer ?
#
loop_
_entity_poly.entity_id
_entity_poly.type
_entity_poly.pdbx_seq_one_letter_code
_entity_poly.pdbx_strand_id
1 'polypeptide(L)'
;MTILLNPKHHKRYYPDERSKEIMLKTIEFFEKKGKAKLKEDDHNRVWYSDFLEFQKQNELFANLLTPSQYGENENFRWDTWRICEFNEILAFYGLAYWYT
;
A
#
# COMPACT_ATOMS: atom_id res chain seq x y z
N MET A 1 -7.02 -5.75 20.87
CA MET A 1 -6.25 -5.02 19.84
C MET A 1 -5.41 -6.08 19.12
N THR A 2 -5.61 -6.31 17.83
CA THR A 2 -4.80 -7.32 17.10
C THR A 2 -3.53 -6.62 16.64
N ILE A 3 -2.37 -7.14 17.05
CA ILE A 3 -1.06 -6.55 16.71
C ILE A 3 -0.66 -6.90 15.28
N LEU A 4 -1.12 -8.04 14.77
CA LEU A 4 -0.75 -8.54 13.45
C LEU A 4 -1.74 -8.08 12.37
N LEU A 5 -1.21 -7.71 11.20
CA LEU A 5 -2.01 -7.47 10.00
C LEU A 5 -2.89 -8.69 9.67
N ASN A 6 -4.19 -8.47 9.56
CA ASN A 6 -5.15 -9.41 9.02
C ASN A 6 -5.95 -8.73 7.91
N PRO A 7 -5.62 -8.96 6.63
CA PRO A 7 -6.26 -8.25 5.53
C PRO A 7 -7.78 -8.44 5.44
N LYS A 8 -8.29 -9.60 5.90
CA LYS A 8 -9.73 -9.89 5.92
C LYS A 8 -10.49 -9.17 7.04
N HIS A 9 -9.79 -8.70 8.06
CA HIS A 9 -10.36 -8.01 9.20
C HIS A 9 -9.51 -6.78 9.55
N HIS A 10 -9.15 -6.01 8.52
CA HIS A 10 -8.26 -4.88 8.68
C HIS A 10 -8.90 -3.79 9.55
N LYS A 11 -8.37 -3.63 10.77
CA LYS A 11 -8.87 -2.68 11.77
C LYS A 11 -7.69 -1.96 12.40
N ARG A 12 -7.38 -0.78 11.87
CA ARG A 12 -6.35 0.13 12.41
C ARG A 12 -6.92 1.54 12.53
N TYR A 13 -6.43 2.28 13.52
CA TYR A 13 -6.70 3.72 13.59
C TYR A 13 -5.99 4.41 12.43
N TYR A 14 -6.63 5.41 11.81
CA TYR A 14 -5.98 6.28 10.82
C TYR A 14 -6.20 7.73 11.20
N PRO A 15 -5.17 8.59 11.08
CA PRO A 15 -5.29 10.02 11.38
C PRO A 15 -6.11 10.79 10.34
N ASP A 16 -6.31 10.23 9.15
CA ASP A 16 -7.07 10.83 8.06
C ASP A 16 -7.70 9.76 7.15
N GLU A 17 -8.79 10.12 6.48
CA GLU A 17 -9.54 9.19 5.61
C GLU A 17 -8.74 8.75 4.39
N ARG A 18 -7.87 9.61 3.87
CA ARG A 18 -7.04 9.27 2.71
C ARG A 18 -6.06 8.14 3.01
N SER A 19 -5.47 8.13 4.21
CA SER A 19 -4.66 7.00 4.69
C SER A 19 -5.47 5.71 4.62
N LYS A 20 -6.63 5.71 5.25
CA LYS A 20 -7.48 4.53 5.32
C LYS A 20 -7.84 4.02 3.93
N GLU A 21 -8.18 4.92 3.00
CA GLU A 21 -8.48 4.57 1.61
C GLU A 21 -7.28 3.90 0.91
N ILE A 22 -6.09 4.49 1.00
CA ILE A 22 -4.86 3.96 0.39
C ILE A 22 -4.59 2.54 0.90
N MET A 23 -4.64 2.32 2.21
CA MET A 23 -4.37 1.02 2.82
C MET A 23 -5.39 -0.04 2.39
N LEU A 24 -6.69 0.32 2.42
CA LEU A 24 -7.76 -0.61 2.03
C LEU A 24 -7.71 -0.96 0.53
N LYS A 25 -7.49 0.03 -0.35
CA LYS A 25 -7.34 -0.22 -1.80
C LYS A 25 -6.13 -1.08 -2.11
N THR A 26 -5.03 -0.90 -1.38
CA THR A 26 -3.82 -1.70 -1.56
C THR A 26 -4.06 -3.15 -1.15
N ILE A 27 -4.74 -3.37 -0.02
CA ILE A 27 -5.19 -4.72 0.38
C ILE A 27 -6.11 -5.32 -0.69
N GLU A 28 -7.10 -4.56 -1.17
CA GLU A 28 -8.05 -5.02 -2.19
C GLU A 28 -7.34 -5.41 -3.50
N PHE A 29 -6.36 -4.62 -3.95
CA PHE A 29 -5.54 -4.93 -5.12
C PHE A 29 -4.89 -6.32 -5.01
N PHE A 30 -4.23 -6.60 -3.87
CA PHE A 30 -3.55 -7.88 -3.67
C PHE A 30 -4.52 -9.04 -3.45
N GLU A 31 -5.61 -8.85 -2.70
CA GLU A 31 -6.62 -9.88 -2.51
C GLU A 31 -7.32 -10.24 -3.83
N LYS A 32 -7.56 -9.26 -4.71
CA LYS A 32 -8.11 -9.50 -6.06
C LYS A 32 -7.12 -10.25 -6.95
N LYS A 33 -5.83 -9.93 -6.86
CA LYS A 33 -4.76 -10.66 -7.58
C LYS A 33 -4.66 -12.10 -7.09
N GLY A 34 -4.77 -12.30 -5.78
CA GLY A 34 -4.89 -13.61 -5.15
C GLY A 34 -3.56 -14.31 -4.90
N LYS A 35 -3.52 -15.10 -3.81
CA LYS A 35 -2.30 -15.76 -3.31
C LYS A 35 -1.59 -16.63 -4.34
N ALA A 36 -2.33 -17.38 -5.16
CA ALA A 36 -1.72 -18.27 -6.16
C ALA A 36 -0.92 -17.47 -7.19
N LYS A 37 -1.49 -16.38 -7.71
CA LYS A 37 -0.84 -15.52 -8.68
C LYS A 37 0.33 -14.76 -8.09
N LEU A 38 0.20 -14.23 -6.86
CA LEU A 38 1.30 -13.56 -6.17
C LEU A 38 2.53 -14.46 -6.02
N LYS A 39 2.32 -15.73 -5.65
CA LYS A 39 3.42 -16.70 -5.55
C LYS A 39 4.03 -17.05 -6.91
N GLU A 40 3.20 -17.22 -7.93
CA GLU A 40 3.68 -17.46 -9.29
C GLU A 40 4.54 -16.30 -9.79
N ASP A 41 4.09 -15.07 -9.59
CA ASP A 41 4.82 -13.86 -10.01
C ASP A 41 6.16 -13.73 -9.29
N ASP A 42 6.18 -13.97 -7.97
CA ASP A 42 7.39 -13.96 -7.16
C ASP A 42 8.41 -15.01 -7.63
N HIS A 43 7.99 -16.27 -7.76
CA HIS A 43 8.87 -17.35 -8.19
C HIS A 43 9.45 -17.13 -9.60
N ASN A 44 8.65 -16.53 -10.48
CA ASN A 44 9.05 -16.25 -11.86
C ASN A 44 9.72 -14.88 -12.04
N ARG A 45 9.83 -14.06 -10.99
CA ARG A 45 10.39 -12.69 -11.03
C ARG A 45 9.68 -11.82 -12.07
N VAL A 46 8.35 -11.95 -12.12
CA VAL A 46 7.50 -11.19 -13.05
C VAL A 46 7.57 -9.71 -12.68
N TRP A 47 7.75 -8.87 -13.69
CA TRP A 47 7.69 -7.42 -13.50
C TRP A 47 6.27 -6.99 -13.14
N TYR A 48 6.12 -6.31 -12.01
CA TYR A 48 4.83 -5.93 -11.41
C TYR A 48 4.24 -4.64 -12.00
N SER A 49 4.24 -4.50 -13.34
CA SER A 49 3.71 -3.30 -14.01
C SER A 49 2.26 -3.00 -13.65
N ASP A 50 1.48 -4.02 -13.31
CA ASP A 50 0.10 -3.88 -12.82
C ASP A 50 0.03 -3.10 -11.50
N PHE A 51 0.93 -3.38 -10.56
CA PHE A 51 1.02 -2.64 -9.31
C PHE A 51 1.51 -1.21 -9.51
N LEU A 52 2.49 -0.99 -10.40
CA LEU A 52 2.95 0.36 -10.72
C LEU A 52 1.85 1.23 -11.32
N GLU A 53 1.04 0.66 -12.21
CA GLU A 53 -0.10 1.37 -12.80
C GLU A 53 -1.18 1.63 -11.74
N PHE A 54 -1.46 0.66 -10.86
CA PHE A 54 -2.35 0.87 -9.71
C PHE A 54 -1.85 1.99 -8.78
N GLN A 55 -0.56 2.00 -8.46
CA GLN A 55 0.09 3.00 -7.61
C GLN A 55 -0.03 4.40 -8.21
N LYS A 56 0.19 4.52 -9.53
CA LYS A 56 0.03 5.76 -10.29
C LYS A 56 -1.41 6.25 -10.29
N GLN A 57 -2.37 5.39 -10.64
CA GLN A 57 -3.79 5.75 -10.73
C GLN A 57 -4.38 6.18 -9.39
N ASN A 58 -3.86 5.65 -8.29
CA ASN A 58 -4.31 5.99 -6.95
C ASN A 58 -3.41 6.98 -6.24
N GLU A 59 -2.37 7.51 -6.90
CA GLU A 59 -1.46 8.54 -6.36
C GLU A 59 -0.85 8.19 -4.99
N LEU A 60 -0.60 6.90 -4.73
CA LEU A 60 -0.23 6.43 -3.38
C LEU A 60 1.03 7.13 -2.88
N PHE A 61 2.06 7.16 -3.72
CA PHE A 61 3.36 7.74 -3.39
C PHE A 61 3.34 9.26 -3.34
N ALA A 62 2.59 9.89 -4.25
CA ALA A 62 2.43 11.34 -4.22
C ALA A 62 1.85 11.76 -2.86
N ASN A 63 0.86 11.05 -2.34
CA ASN A 63 0.25 11.39 -1.05
C ASN A 63 1.08 10.95 0.17
N LEU A 64 1.75 9.78 0.12
CA LEU A 64 2.50 9.23 1.26
C LEU A 64 3.93 9.77 1.39
N LEU A 65 4.61 10.06 0.28
CA LEU A 65 6.05 10.32 0.24
C LEU A 65 6.40 11.76 -0.16
N THR A 66 5.41 12.65 -0.24
CA THR A 66 5.64 14.08 -0.49
C THR A 66 5.43 14.85 0.81
N PRO A 67 6.42 15.61 1.29
CA PRO A 67 6.22 16.53 2.41
C PRO A 67 5.10 17.54 2.10
N SER A 68 4.26 17.86 3.09
CA SER A 68 3.04 18.66 2.88
C SER A 68 3.28 20.04 2.27
N GLN A 69 4.43 20.67 2.56
CA GLN A 69 4.82 21.96 1.97
C GLN A 69 5.02 21.93 0.45
N TYR A 70 5.20 20.74 -0.13
CA TYR A 70 5.34 20.52 -1.58
C TYR A 70 4.11 19.82 -2.18
N GLY A 71 3.09 19.58 -1.36
CA GLY A 71 1.87 18.91 -1.75
C GLY A 71 0.85 19.86 -2.39
N GLU A 72 -0.01 19.31 -3.25
CA GLU A 72 -1.06 20.09 -3.91
C GLU A 72 -2.29 20.33 -3.02
N ASN A 73 -2.46 19.51 -1.98
CA ASN A 73 -3.56 19.61 -1.02
C ASN A 73 -3.21 18.91 0.31
N GLU A 74 -4.13 18.93 1.27
CA GLU A 74 -3.97 18.36 2.62
C GLU A 74 -3.65 16.86 2.69
N ASN A 75 -3.90 16.11 1.61
CA ASN A 75 -3.64 14.67 1.57
C ASN A 75 -2.16 14.33 1.44
N PHE A 76 -1.35 15.27 0.95
CA PHE A 76 0.09 15.10 0.79
C PHE A 76 0.76 15.26 2.14
N ARG A 77 1.26 14.17 2.70
CA ARG A 77 1.90 14.20 4.01
C ARG A 77 2.90 13.05 4.15
N TRP A 78 4.19 13.39 4.13
CA TRP A 78 5.22 12.48 4.61
C TRP A 78 5.03 12.23 6.11
N ASP A 79 4.71 10.99 6.46
CA ASP A 79 4.39 10.56 7.82
C ASP A 79 4.89 9.13 8.05
N THR A 80 5.86 8.97 8.96
CA THR A 80 6.45 7.65 9.26
C THR A 80 5.41 6.64 9.73
N TRP A 81 4.38 7.07 10.47
CA TRP A 81 3.35 6.17 10.97
C TRP A 81 2.55 5.56 9.81
N ARG A 82 2.18 6.37 8.81
CA ARG A 82 1.45 5.92 7.61
C ARG A 82 2.33 5.09 6.69
N ILE A 83 3.58 5.51 6.52
CA ILE A 83 4.55 4.81 5.67
C ILE A 83 4.86 3.42 6.22
N CYS A 84 5.08 3.28 7.53
CA CYS A 84 5.31 1.98 8.16
C CYS A 84 4.11 1.03 8.00
N GLU A 85 2.89 1.55 8.14
CA GLU A 85 1.67 0.77 7.89
C GLU A 85 1.57 0.30 6.44
N PHE A 86 1.82 1.20 5.49
CA PHE A 86 1.80 0.85 4.08
C PHE A 86 2.86 -0.21 3.76
N ASN A 87 4.08 -0.05 4.31
CA ASN A 87 5.15 -1.03 4.16
C ASN A 87 4.83 -2.38 4.81
N GLU A 88 4.10 -2.41 5.93
CA GLU A 88 3.61 -3.66 6.54
C GLU A 88 2.69 -4.42 5.58
N ILE A 89 1.77 -3.70 4.90
CA ILE A 89 0.89 -4.29 3.89
C ILE A 89 1.71 -4.83 2.70
N LEU A 90 2.64 -4.03 2.15
CA LEU A 90 3.46 -4.47 1.02
C LEU A 90 4.29 -5.71 1.38
N ALA A 91 4.97 -5.70 2.54
CA ALA A 91 5.80 -6.81 2.99
C ALA A 91 4.98 -8.09 3.23
N PHE A 92 3.71 -7.97 3.64
CA PHE A 92 2.83 -9.12 3.79
C PHE A 92 2.52 -9.81 2.46
N TYR A 93 2.33 -9.05 1.38
CA TYR A 93 1.95 -9.60 0.07
C TYR A 93 3.14 -9.93 -0.84
N GLY A 94 4.27 -9.24 -0.67
CA GLY A 94 5.51 -9.56 -1.38
C GLY A 94 6.54 -8.43 -1.26
N LEU A 95 7.78 -8.78 -0.88
CA LEU A 95 8.85 -7.79 -0.66
C LEU A 95 9.24 -7.01 -1.93
N ALA A 96 9.04 -7.59 -3.11
CA ALA A 96 9.36 -6.94 -4.38
C ALA A 96 8.58 -5.62 -4.60
N TYR A 97 7.35 -5.53 -4.06
CA TYR A 97 6.50 -4.35 -4.16
C TYR A 97 6.96 -3.19 -3.27
N TRP A 98 7.91 -3.39 -2.36
CA TRP A 98 8.39 -2.34 -1.47
C TRP A 98 9.31 -1.32 -2.13
N TYR A 99 9.97 -1.69 -3.24
CA TYR A 99 10.97 -0.87 -3.93
C TYR A 99 10.44 -0.14 -5.16
N THR A 100 9.12 0.03 -5.26
CA THR A 100 8.44 0.85 -6.27
C THR A 100 8.37 2.30 -5.88
#